data_AF-A0A832FG79-F1
#
_entry.id   AF-A0A832FG79-F1
#
_cell.length_a   1.000
_cell.length_b   1.000
_cell.length_c   1.000
_cell.angle_alpha   90.00
_cell.angle_beta   90.00
_cell.angle_gamma   90.00
#
_symmetry.space_group_name_H-M   'P 1'
#
loop_
_entity.id
_entity.type
_entity.pdbx_description
1 polymer ?
#
loop_
_entity_poly.entity_id
_entity_poly.type
_entity_poly.pdbx_seq_one_letter_code
_entity_poly.pdbx_strand_id
1 'polypeptide(L)' 'MSWVEAKEYFSKNDIAILPVGSNEQHGPQNPLGTDHFIAKAIAEETAKRTGV' A
#
# COMPACT_ATOMS: atom_id res chain seq x y z
N MET A 1 -6.49 0.46 10.76
CA MET A 1 -7.91 0.18 10.95
C MET A 1 -8.09 -1.08 11.79
N SER A 2 -9.11 -1.14 12.64
CA SER A 2 -9.58 -2.38 13.26
C SER A 2 -10.40 -3.22 12.27
N TRP A 3 -10.68 -4.48 12.59
CA TRP A 3 -11.54 -5.33 11.74
C TRP A 3 -12.98 -4.80 11.65
N VAL A 4 -13.47 -4.11 12.70
CA VAL A 4 -14.81 -3.49 12.72
C VAL A 4 -14.86 -2.34 11.73
N GLU A 5 -13.84 -1.50 11.71
CA GLU A 5 -13.70 -0.38 10.76
C GLU A 5 -13.60 -0.89 9.32
N ALA A 6 -12.87 -1.98 9.08
CA ALA A 6 -12.77 -2.60 7.76
C ALA A 6 -14.13 -3.14 7.29
N LYS A 7 -14.87 -3.81 8.17
CA LYS A 7 -16.22 -4.31 7.86
C LYS A 7 -17.18 -3.16 7.51
N GLU A 8 -17.12 -2.05 8.24
CA GLU A 8 -17.91 -0.85 7.95
C GLU A 8 -17.52 -0.23 6.59
N TYR A 9 -16.22 -0.09 6.31
CA TYR A 9 -15.74 0.42 5.03
C TYR A 9 -16.24 -0.42 3.86
N PHE A 10 -16.09 -1.75 3.93
CA PHE A 10 -16.51 -2.67 2.87
C PHE A 10 -18.03 -2.87 2.77
N SER A 11 -18.83 -2.32 3.70
CA SER A 11 -20.29 -2.26 3.54
C SER A 11 -20.73 -1.19 2.54
N LYS A 12 -19.86 -0.21 2.26
CA LYS A 12 -20.14 0.97 1.41
C LYS A 12 -19.23 1.05 0.18
N ASN A 13 -18.07 0.39 0.23
CA ASN A 13 -17.04 0.42 -0.80
C ASN A 13 -16.63 -1.00 -1.18
N ASP A 14 -16.20 -1.19 -2.43
CA ASP A 14 -15.74 -2.47 -2.99
C ASP A 14 -14.28 -2.42 -3.47
N ILE A 15 -13.57 -1.33 -3.15
CA ILE A 15 -12.20 -1.07 -3.62
C ILE A 15 -11.20 -1.24 -2.47
N ALA A 16 -10.09 -1.91 -2.76
CA ALA A 16 -8.90 -1.95 -1.92
C ALA A 16 -7.64 -1.76 -2.76
N ILE A 17 -6.62 -1.11 -2.20
CA ILE A 17 -5.31 -0.97 -2.83
C ILE A 17 -4.33 -1.89 -2.10
N LEU A 18 -3.69 -2.79 -2.86
CA LEU A 18 -2.67 -3.70 -2.35
C LEU A 18 -1.32 -3.35 -2.98
N PRO A 19 -0.40 -2.66 -2.27
CA PRO A 19 0.94 -2.45 -2.78
C PRO A 19 1.69 -3.78 -2.85
N VAL A 20 2.23 -4.10 -4.02
CA VAL A 20 3.07 -5.28 -4.25
C VAL A 20 4.46 -4.82 -4.69
N GLY A 21 5.49 -5.36 -4.05
CA GLY A 21 6.89 -5.09 -4.36
C GLY A 21 7.73 -6.35 -4.16
N SER A 22 9.04 -6.16 -3.95
CA SER A 22 10.03 -7.23 -3.82
C SER A 22 10.95 -6.99 -2.62
N ASN A 23 11.71 -8.04 -2.26
CA ASN A 23 12.90 -7.95 -1.42
C ASN A 23 14.09 -8.44 -2.27
N GLU A 24 14.84 -7.49 -2.84
CA GLU A 24 15.86 -7.79 -3.84
C GLU A 24 17.03 -6.82 -3.81
N GLN A 25 18.14 -7.19 -4.44
CA GLN A 25 19.33 -6.34 -4.46
C GLN A 25 19.06 -5.07 -5.29
N HIS A 26 19.44 -3.91 -4.76
CA HIS A 26 19.34 -2.61 -5.45
C HIS A 26 20.70 -1.88 -5.49
N GLY A 27 21.79 -2.66 -5.54
CA GLY A 27 23.16 -2.14 -5.48
C GLY A 27 23.60 -1.72 -4.08
N PRO A 28 24.86 -1.25 -3.92
CA PRO A 28 25.47 -1.01 -2.61
C PRO A 28 24.80 0.09 -1.76
N GLN A 29 24.12 1.04 -2.38
CA GLN A 29 23.60 2.23 -1.73
C GLN A 29 22.14 2.11 -1.26
N ASN A 30 21.39 1.15 -1.78
CA ASN A 30 19.94 1.09 -1.60
C ASN A 30 19.51 -0.13 -0.77
N PRO A 31 18.38 -0.02 -0.05
CA PRO A 31 17.84 -1.12 0.75
C PRO A 31 17.22 -2.21 -0.12
N LEU A 32 17.12 -3.43 0.43
CA LEU A 32 16.52 -4.57 -0.26
C LEU A 32 15.01 -4.39 -0.54
N GLY A 33 14.34 -3.57 0.28
CA GLY A 33 12.91 -3.31 0.17
C GLY A 33 12.54 -2.15 -0.74
N THR A 34 13.45 -1.69 -1.63
CA THR A 34 13.24 -0.50 -2.47
C THR A 34 11.89 -0.54 -3.19
N ASP A 35 11.57 -1.65 -3.86
CA ASP A 35 10.31 -1.81 -4.59
C ASP A 35 9.10 -1.75 -3.66
N HIS A 36 9.19 -2.39 -2.48
CA HIS A 36 8.14 -2.35 -1.48
C HIS A 36 7.89 -0.92 -0.96
N PHE A 37 8.96 -0.16 -0.69
CA PHE A 37 8.83 1.22 -0.20
C PHE A 37 8.20 2.15 -1.24
N ILE A 38 8.61 2.02 -2.51
CA ILE A 38 8.05 2.81 -3.61
C ILE A 38 6.58 2.46 -3.80
N ALA A 39 6.24 1.16 -3.90
CA ALA A 39 4.86 0.71 -4.07
C ALA A 39 3.96 1.17 -2.92
N LYS A 40 4.44 1.08 -1.67
CA LYS A 40 3.73 1.55 -0.48
C LYS A 40 3.46 3.06 -0.55
N ALA A 41 4.47 3.87 -0.88
CA ALA A 41 4.31 5.33 -0.94
C ALA A 41 3.28 5.75 -2.00
N ILE A 42 3.31 5.10 -3.18
CA ILE A 42 2.33 5.35 -4.25
C ILE A 42 0.92 4.93 -3.79
N ALA A 43 0.78 3.78 -3.15
CA ALA A 43 -0.50 3.29 -2.65
C ALA A 43 -1.10 4.24 -1.59
N GLU A 44 -0.30 4.70 -0.63
CA GLU A 44 -0.73 5.65 0.41
C GLU A 44 -1.18 7.00 -0.18
N GLU A 45 -0.42 7.54 -1.13
CA GLU A 45 -0.81 8.81 -1.78
C GLU A 45 -2.04 8.64 -2.69
N THR A 46 -2.18 7.49 -3.35
CA THR A 46 -3.37 7.18 -4.16
C THR A 46 -4.61 7.08 -3.28
N ALA A 47 -4.56 6.27 -2.22
CA ALA A 47 -5.61 6.13 -1.20
C ALA A 47 -6.09 7.49 -0.69
N LYS A 48 -5.15 8.36 -0.32
CA LYS A 48 -5.43 9.72 0.15
C LYS A 48 -6.16 10.58 -0.89
N ARG A 49 -5.80 10.48 -2.18
CA ARG A 49 -6.40 11.28 -3.25
C ARG A 49 -7.76 10.77 -3.69
N THR A 50 -7.98 9.46 -3.66
CA THR A 50 -9.19 8.81 -4.15
C THR A 50 -10.20 8.50 -3.07
N GLY A 51 -9.83 8.66 -1.79
CA GLY A 51 -10.69 8.32 -0.65
C GLY A 51 -10.89 6.81 -0.48
N VAL A 52 -9.92 6.02 -0.95
CA VAL A 52 -9.87 4.56 -0.79
C VAL A 52 -9.11 4.21 0.49
#